data_AF-A0A7J2QWG6-F1
#
_entry.id   AF-A0A7J2QWG6-F1
#
_cell.length_a   1.000
_cell.length_b   1.000
_cell.length_c   1.000
_cell.angle_alpha   90.00
_cell.angle_beta   90.00
_cell.angle_gamma   90.00
#
_symmetry.space_group_name_H-M   'P 1'
#
loop_
_entity.id
_entity.type
_entity.pdbx_description
1 polymer ?
#
loop_
_entity_poly.entity_id
_entity_poly.type
_entity_poly.pdbx_seq_one_letter_code
_entity_poly.pdbx_strand_id
1 'polypeptide(L)'
;MNNKGQMLIFGFMIMMAIIVLIMGVAPAGQDVLNLTMSSDNMDCDNSSISTFDKTACVAVDMGMFYFLIGLVALAFAVFVGGKFK
;
A
#
# COMPACT_ATOMS: atom_id res chain seq x y z
N MET A 1 -17.35 -32.07 6.94
CA MET A 1 -16.93 -30.66 7.01
C MET A 1 -17.48 -29.96 5.77
N ASN A 2 -18.32 -28.92 5.91
CA ASN A 2 -18.92 -28.25 4.76
C ASN A 2 -17.91 -27.23 4.19
N ASN A 3 -17.05 -27.71 3.28
CA ASN A 3 -15.91 -26.96 2.74
C ASN A 3 -16.31 -25.63 2.09
N LYS A 4 -17.56 -25.51 1.60
CA LYS A 4 -18.06 -24.27 0.97
C LYS A 4 -18.33 -23.15 1.99
N GLY A 5 -18.88 -23.48 3.15
CA GLY A 5 -19.14 -22.50 4.22
C GLY A 5 -17.84 -22.04 4.89
N GLN A 6 -16.91 -22.96 5.11
CA GLN A 6 -15.59 -22.65 5.68
C GLN A 6 -14.77 -21.73 4.78
N MET A 7 -14.75 -21.96 3.46
CA MET A 7 -14.00 -21.11 2.53
C MET A 7 -14.55 -19.67 2.49
N LEU A 8 -15.86 -19.48 2.66
CA LEU A 8 -16.49 -18.17 2.67
C LEU A 8 -16.14 -17.38 3.96
N ILE A 9 -16.17 -18.06 5.12
CA ILE A 9 -15.81 -17.47 6.40
C ILE A 9 -14.30 -17.14 6.46
N PHE A 10 -13.44 -18.04 5.98
CA PHE A 10 -12.00 -17.80 5.90
C PHE A 10 -11.67 -16.63 4.97
N GLY A 11 -12.35 -16.53 3.83
CA GLY A 11 -12.20 -15.39 2.93
C GLY A 11 -12.58 -14.07 3.58
N PHE A 12 -13.69 -14.04 4.31
CA PHE A 12 -14.12 -12.86 5.05
C PHE A 12 -13.11 -12.45 6.13
N MET A 13 -12.58 -13.41 6.89
CA MET A 13 -11.55 -13.16 7.91
C MET A 13 -10.26 -12.59 7.30
N ILE A 14 -9.79 -13.14 6.18
CA ILE A 14 -8.60 -12.66 5.50
C ILE A 14 -8.80 -11.24 4.98
N MET A 15 -9.95 -10.96 4.35
CA MET A 15 -10.28 -9.62 3.84
C MET A 15 -10.33 -8.58 4.95
N MET A 16 -10.94 -8.92 6.09
CA MET A 16 -10.93 -8.07 7.29
C MET A 16 -9.51 -7.83 7.83
N ALA A 17 -8.68 -8.88 7.91
CA ALA A 17 -7.30 -8.76 8.37
C ALA A 17 -6.48 -7.83 7.47
N ILE A 18 -6.67 -7.90 6.15
CA ILE A 18 -5.99 -7.03 5.17
C ILE A 18 -6.43 -5.56 5.34
N ILE A 19 -7.73 -5.31 5.51
CA ILE A 19 -8.24 -3.94 5.73
C ILE A 19 -7.63 -3.33 6.99
N VAL A 20 -7.56 -4.10 8.08
CA VAL A 20 -6.95 -3.65 9.35
C VAL A 20 -5.45 -3.39 9.17
N LEU A 21 -4.73 -4.24 8.44
CA LEU A 21 -3.32 -4.05 8.12
C LEU A 21 -3.07 -2.78 7.30
N ILE A 22 -3.88 -2.55 6.27
CA ILE A 22 -3.78 -1.34 5.42
C ILE A 22 -4.02 -0.09 6.25
N MET A 23 -5.08 -0.08 7.07
CA MET A 23 -5.40 1.04 7.97
C MET A 23 -4.30 1.30 9.01
N GLY A 24 -3.67 0.24 9.52
CA GLY A 24 -2.56 0.35 10.47
C GLY A 24 -1.25 0.84 9.86
N VAL A 25 -0.98 0.52 8.60
CA VAL A 25 0.24 0.93 7.88
C VAL A 25 0.11 2.31 7.24
N ALA A 26 -1.11 2.78 6.97
CA ALA A 26 -1.38 4.09 6.40
C ALA A 26 -0.68 5.27 7.12
N PRO A 27 -0.77 5.44 8.46
CA PRO A 27 -0.10 6.56 9.14
C PRO A 27 1.43 6.45 9.09
N ALA A 28 1.98 5.25 9.30
CA ALA A 28 3.42 5.03 9.22
C ALA A 28 3.98 5.33 7.82
N GLY A 29 3.21 5.01 6.77
CA GLY A 29 3.58 5.37 5.41
C GLY A 29 3.54 6.89 5.17
N GLN A 30 2.57 7.61 5.74
CA GLN A 30 2.51 9.08 5.64
C GLN A 30 3.67 9.75 6.39
N ASP A 31 4.05 9.21 7.54
CA ASP A 31 5.21 9.72 8.28
C ASP A 31 6.50 9.55 7.46
N VAL A 32 6.71 8.39 6.84
CA VAL A 32 7.85 8.14 5.95
C VAL A 32 7.84 9.08 4.74
N LEU A 33 6.68 9.32 4.12
CA LEU A 33 6.56 10.29 3.03
C LEU A 33 6.90 11.71 3.50
N ASN A 34 6.35 12.17 4.62
CA ASN A 34 6.62 13.49 5.17
C ASN A 34 8.09 13.67 5.54
N LEU A 35 8.73 12.66 6.14
CA LEU A 35 10.18 12.66 6.41
C LEU A 35 11.02 12.75 5.12
N THR A 36 10.60 12.02 4.08
CA THR A 36 11.31 12.01 2.78
C THR A 36 11.11 13.31 2.00
N MET A 37 9.95 13.96 2.15
CA MET A 37 9.59 15.21 1.48
C MET A 37 10.04 16.48 2.24
N SER A 38 10.42 16.35 3.52
CA SER A 38 10.88 17.47 4.34
C SER A 38 12.12 18.16 3.76
N SER A 39 12.30 19.45 4.07
CA SER A 39 13.31 20.34 3.45
C SER A 39 14.75 19.87 3.62
N ASP A 40 15.03 19.04 4.63
CA ASP A 40 16.37 18.48 4.88
C ASP A 40 16.73 17.31 3.95
N ASN A 41 15.76 16.71 3.23
CA ASN A 41 15.99 15.57 2.35
C ASN A 41 15.80 15.92 0.86
N MET A 42 14.58 16.27 0.44
CA MET A 42 14.26 16.50 -0.99
C MET A 42 13.62 17.87 -1.29
N ASP A 43 13.37 18.70 -0.27
CA ASP A 43 12.85 20.07 -0.39
C ASP A 43 11.74 20.25 -1.43
N CYS A 44 10.77 19.33 -1.41
CA CYS A 44 9.70 19.24 -2.41
C CYS A 44 8.75 20.45 -2.40
N ASP A 45 8.85 21.34 -1.41
CA ASP A 45 8.04 22.56 -1.25
C ASP A 45 8.69 23.81 -1.90
N ASN A 46 9.95 23.70 -2.32
CA ASN A 46 10.67 24.79 -2.96
C ASN A 46 10.45 24.78 -4.49
N SER A 47 9.73 25.80 -4.98
CA SER A 47 9.40 26.00 -6.41
C SER A 47 10.60 26.18 -7.36
N SER A 48 11.84 26.27 -6.83
CA SER A 48 13.07 26.49 -7.60
C SER A 48 13.95 25.24 -7.79
N ILE A 49 13.47 24.06 -7.40
CA ILE A 49 14.24 22.81 -7.48
C ILE A 49 14.42 22.30 -8.92
N SER A 50 15.51 21.56 -9.16
CA SER A 50 15.81 20.89 -10.43
C SER A 50 14.65 19.98 -10.86
N THR A 51 14.34 19.93 -12.16
CA THR A 51 13.26 19.08 -12.73
C THR A 51 13.39 17.61 -12.33
N PHE A 52 14.61 17.17 -12.04
CA PHE A 52 14.93 15.82 -11.60
C PHE A 52 14.39 15.51 -10.18
N ASP A 53 14.56 16.43 -9.23
CA ASP A 53 14.08 16.25 -7.86
C ASP A 53 12.56 16.36 -7.79
N LYS A 54 11.97 17.22 -8.63
CA LYS A 54 10.51 17.30 -8.79
C LYS A 54 9.90 15.98 -9.26
N THR A 55 10.56 15.27 -10.18
CA THR A 55 10.12 13.93 -10.59
C THR A 55 10.31 12.87 -9.51
N ALA A 56 11.35 12.99 -8.68
CA ALA A 56 11.58 12.09 -7.55
C ALA A 56 10.50 12.25 -6.46
N CYS A 57 10.09 13.49 -6.13
CA CYS A 57 8.99 13.74 -5.21
C CYS A 57 7.67 13.11 -5.70
N VAL A 58 7.36 13.26 -7.00
CA VAL A 58 6.16 12.63 -7.59
C VAL A 58 6.26 11.11 -7.61
N ALA A 59 7.45 10.56 -7.88
CA ALA A 59 7.67 9.11 -7.87
C ALA A 59 7.53 8.51 -6.46
N VAL A 60 7.96 9.23 -5.42
CA VAL A 60 7.83 8.81 -4.02
C VAL A 60 6.38 8.86 -3.55
N ASP A 61 5.63 9.91 -3.90
CA ASP A 61 4.19 10.01 -3.62
C ASP A 61 3.40 8.88 -4.33
N MET A 62 3.68 8.67 -5.62
CA MET A 62 3.10 7.55 -6.38
C MET A 62 3.53 6.17 -5.84
N GLY A 63 4.73 6.06 -5.26
CA GLY A 63 5.26 4.83 -4.68
C GLY A 63 4.38 4.27 -3.56
N MET A 64 3.81 5.15 -2.72
CA MET A 64 2.86 4.73 -1.68
C MET A 64 1.57 4.18 -2.28
N PHE A 65 1.08 4.80 -3.36
CA PHE A 65 -0.12 4.36 -4.06
C PHE A 65 0.08 2.98 -4.72
N TYR A 66 1.22 2.76 -5.38
CA TYR A 66 1.59 1.47 -5.95
C TYR A 66 1.81 0.39 -4.88
N PHE A 67 2.37 0.74 -3.72
CA PHE A 67 2.53 -0.20 -2.60
C PHE A 67 1.18 -0.70 -2.07
N LEU A 68 0.21 0.21 -1.88
CA LEU A 68 -1.14 -0.14 -1.44
C LEU A 68 -1.90 -1.00 -2.46
N ILE A 69 -1.86 -0.63 -3.74
CA ILE A 69 -2.47 -1.43 -4.82
C ILE A 69 -1.79 -2.81 -4.89
N GLY A 70 -0.47 -2.85 -4.76
CA GLY A 70 0.30 -4.10 -4.73
C GLY A 70 -0.15 -5.02 -3.61
N LEU A 71 -0.34 -4.50 -2.40
CA LEU A 71 -0.83 -5.26 -1.24
C LEU A 71 -2.24 -5.83 -1.47
N VAL A 72 -3.15 -5.02 -2.04
CA VAL A 72 -4.51 -5.45 -2.38
C VAL A 72 -4.52 -6.50 -3.50
N ALA A 73 -3.68 -6.33 -4.52
CA ALA A 73 -3.54 -7.29 -5.61
C ALA A 73 -2.96 -8.62 -5.13
N LEU A 74 -1.99 -8.59 -4.21
CA LEU A 74 -1.38 -9.79 -3.62
C LEU A 74 -2.39 -10.53 -2.73
N ALA A 75 -3.16 -9.80 -1.94
CA ALA A 75 -4.30 -10.34 -1.21
C ALA A 75 -5.33 -11.04 -2.11
N PHE A 76 -5.72 -10.39 -3.21
CA PHE A 76 -6.62 -11.00 -4.21
C PHE A 76 -5.99 -12.23 -4.87
N ALA A 77 -4.71 -12.18 -5.22
CA ALA A 77 -3.99 -13.30 -5.83
C ALA A 77 -3.89 -14.51 -4.89
N VAL A 78 -3.68 -14.30 -3.59
CA VAL A 78 -3.70 -15.37 -2.59
C VAL A 78 -5.10 -15.98 -2.47
N PHE A 79 -6.14 -15.13 -2.45
CA PHE A 79 -7.52 -15.59 -2.30
C PHE A 79 -8.04 -16.34 -3.54
N VAL A 80 -7.74 -15.85 -4.73
CA VAL A 80 -8.15 -16.45 -6.00
C VAL A 80 -7.25 -17.64 -6.36
N GLY A 81 -5.94 -17.54 -6.12
CA GLY A 81 -4.97 -18.61 -6.37
C GLY A 81 -5.19 -19.84 -5.47
N GLY A 82 -5.66 -19.64 -4.24
CA GLY A 82 -6.05 -20.73 -3.34
C GLY A 82 -7.26 -21.56 -3.79
N LYS A 83 -8.04 -21.08 -4.77
CA LYS A 83 -9.17 -21.81 -5.36
C LYS A 83 -8.79 -22.75 -6.51
N PHE A 84 -7.58 -22.66 -7.05
CA PHE A 84 -7.12 -23.48 -8.19
C PHE A 84 -6.25 -24.68 -7.76
N LYS A 85 -6.24 -25.01 -6.47
CA LYS A 85 -5.54 -26.17 -5.92
C LYS A 85 -6.50 -27.15 -5.25
#